data_AF-A0A150VL05-F1
#
_entry.id   AF-A0A150VL05-F1
#
_cell.length_a   1.000
_cell.length_b   1.000
_cell.length_c   1.000
_cell.angle_alpha   90.00
_cell.angle_beta   90.00
_cell.angle_gamma   90.00
#
_symmetry.space_group_name_H-M   'P 1'
#
loop_
_entity.id
_entity.type
_entity.pdbx_description
1 polymer ?
#
loop_
_entity_poly.entity_id
_entity_poly.type
_entity_poly.pdbx_seq_one_letter_code
_entity_poly.pdbx_strand_id
1 'polypeptide(L)'
;MSGSEASSGGAAAVTAVRNSVFLGVFLAVAAHPRVPFTVVELAGRGITADAAATRWVLEVGKPSLDGFTLADKLIDLGEREDQLVDLWQGYGSGEVDAAAFETRLAEIVAAMEKWPSVPEGLVEDFSSRLRGVLSPGSDR
;
A
#
# COMPACT_ATOMS: atom_id res chain seq x y z
N MET A 1 -1.87 11.31 46.74
CA MET A 1 -1.95 9.92 46.23
C MET A 1 -3.29 9.74 45.56
N SER A 2 -3.25 9.38 44.26
CA SER A 2 -4.29 8.75 43.41
C SER A 2 -5.62 9.51 43.24
N GLY A 3 -6.19 9.76 42.07
CA GLY A 3 -6.10 9.33 40.66
C GLY A 3 -7.38 9.95 40.01
N SER A 4 -7.68 9.98 38.71
CA SER A 4 -7.19 9.39 37.49
C SER A 4 -7.83 10.22 36.36
N GLU A 5 -7.07 10.55 35.33
CA GLU A 5 -7.59 11.01 34.05
C GLU A 5 -8.39 9.91 33.35
N ALA A 6 -9.41 10.28 32.57
CA ALA A 6 -9.82 9.59 31.34
C ALA A 6 -10.85 10.43 30.57
N SER A 7 -10.38 11.41 29.79
CA SER A 7 -11.12 11.92 28.63
C SER A 7 -10.87 10.93 27.49
N SER A 8 -11.82 10.01 27.25
CA SER A 8 -11.68 9.00 26.20
C SER A 8 -11.89 9.64 24.83
N GLY A 9 -10.80 9.82 24.10
CA GLY A 9 -10.79 10.20 22.69
C GLY A 9 -11.55 9.19 21.83
N GLY A 10 -12.59 9.68 21.18
CA GLY A 10 -13.32 8.98 20.11
C GLY A 10 -12.88 9.49 18.74
N ALA A 11 -11.57 9.55 18.47
CA ALA A 11 -11.09 9.58 17.10
C ALA A 11 -10.92 8.12 16.68
N ALA A 12 -11.98 7.57 16.09
CA ALA A 12 -11.93 6.24 15.48
C ALA A 12 -10.66 6.17 14.63
N ALA A 13 -9.81 5.21 15.00
CA ALA A 13 -8.60 4.91 14.29
C ALA A 13 -8.97 4.61 12.83
N VAL A 14 -8.81 5.61 11.96
CA VAL A 14 -8.35 5.34 10.61
C VAL A 14 -7.01 4.69 10.84
N THR A 15 -6.99 3.35 10.87
CA THR A 15 -5.78 2.57 11.01
C THR A 15 -4.84 3.08 9.95
N ALA A 16 -3.90 3.89 10.38
CA ALA A 16 -2.98 4.58 9.51
C ALA A 16 -2.03 3.51 8.98
N VAL A 17 -2.44 2.83 7.91
CA VAL A 17 -1.55 2.14 6.98
C VAL A 17 -0.85 3.21 6.15
N ARG A 18 -0.22 4.17 6.84
CA ARG A 18 0.59 5.23 6.27
C ARG A 18 1.97 5.09 6.86
N ASN A 19 2.72 4.16 6.31
CA ASN A 19 4.17 4.19 6.24
C ASN A 19 4.62 3.09 5.24
N SER A 20 4.07 3.06 4.02
CA SER A 20 4.84 2.52 2.89
C SER A 20 5.59 3.70 2.29
N VAL A 21 6.89 3.54 2.05
CA VAL A 21 7.69 4.56 1.35
C VAL A 21 7.13 4.73 -0.06
N PHE A 22 6.63 3.63 -0.65
CA PHE A 22 5.83 3.61 -1.88
C PHE A 22 4.76 4.70 -1.96
N LEU A 23 3.79 4.69 -1.05
CA LEU A 23 2.68 5.64 -1.07
C LEU A 23 3.20 7.08 -0.96
N GLY A 24 4.22 7.30 -0.13
CA GLY A 24 4.88 8.59 0.00
C GLY A 24 5.50 9.07 -1.31
N VAL A 25 6.22 8.20 -2.02
CA VAL A 25 6.85 8.54 -3.31
C VAL A 25 5.80 8.77 -4.39
N PHE A 26 4.78 7.91 -4.52
CA PHE A 26 3.73 8.14 -5.51
C PHE A 26 2.95 9.44 -5.29
N LEU A 27 2.66 9.80 -4.03
CA LEU A 27 2.05 11.09 -3.72
C LEU A 27 2.99 12.25 -4.08
N ALA A 28 4.29 12.12 -3.84
CA ALA A 28 5.27 13.12 -4.23
C ALA A 28 5.34 13.28 -5.76
N VAL A 29 5.32 12.17 -6.50
CA VAL A 29 5.24 12.17 -7.98
C VAL A 29 3.98 12.90 -8.44
N ALA A 30 2.81 12.50 -7.95
CA ALA A 30 1.52 13.07 -8.36
C ALA A 30 1.39 14.57 -8.04
N ALA A 31 2.05 15.04 -6.98
CA ALA A 31 2.05 16.44 -6.57
C ALA A 31 3.11 17.30 -7.29
N HIS A 32 4.01 16.70 -8.07
CA HIS A 32 5.16 17.42 -8.62
C HIS A 32 4.78 18.25 -9.85
N PRO A 33 5.01 19.58 -9.86
CA PRO A 33 4.46 20.47 -10.90
C PRO A 33 5.11 20.29 -12.29
N ARG A 34 6.24 19.58 -12.37
CA ARG A 34 6.96 19.34 -13.62
C ARG A 34 6.70 17.96 -14.24
N VAL A 35 5.94 17.10 -13.57
CA VAL A 35 5.62 15.80 -14.15
C VAL A 35 4.45 15.92 -15.13
N PRO A 36 4.51 15.24 -16.29
CA PRO A 36 3.38 15.13 -17.21
C PRO A 36 2.17 14.47 -16.55
N PHE A 37 0.97 14.72 -17.08
CA PHE A 37 -0.26 14.11 -16.56
C PHE A 37 -0.24 12.57 -16.64
N THR A 38 0.36 11.99 -17.69
CA THR A 38 0.52 10.54 -17.84
C THR A 38 1.30 9.92 -16.68
N VAL A 39 2.31 10.63 -16.19
CA VAL A 39 3.10 10.23 -15.01
C VAL A 39 2.25 10.30 -13.73
N VAL A 40 1.35 11.27 -13.62
CA VAL A 40 0.40 11.36 -12.51
C VAL A 40 -0.58 10.18 -12.54
N GLU A 41 -1.07 9.78 -13.71
CA GLU A 41 -1.92 8.60 -13.87
C GLU A 41 -1.19 7.31 -13.46
N LEU A 42 0.07 7.16 -13.86
CA LEU A 42 0.93 6.05 -13.44
C LEU A 42 1.10 6.02 -11.91
N ALA A 43 1.31 7.17 -11.28
CA ALA A 43 1.40 7.25 -9.82
C ALA A 43 0.08 6.83 -9.14
N GLY A 44 -1.08 7.25 -9.68
CA GLY A 44 -2.39 6.81 -9.18
C GLY A 44 -2.61 5.29 -9.29
N ARG A 45 -2.15 4.69 -10.39
CA ARG A 45 -2.14 3.23 -10.56
C ARG A 45 -1.22 2.54 -9.55
N GLY A 46 -0.03 3.08 -9.33
CA GLY A 46 0.91 2.61 -8.31
C GLY A 46 0.31 2.59 -6.90
N ILE A 47 -0.40 3.65 -6.51
CA ILE A 47 -1.13 3.73 -5.22
C ILE A 47 -2.19 2.62 -5.12
N THR A 48 -2.93 2.40 -6.20
CA THR A 48 -3.98 1.37 -6.24
C THR A 48 -3.37 -0.03 -6.15
N ALA A 49 -2.24 -0.26 -6.82
CA ALA A 49 -1.48 -1.50 -6.79
C ALA A 49 -0.89 -1.79 -5.40
N ASP A 50 -0.31 -0.79 -4.73
CA ASP A 50 0.20 -0.90 -3.34
C ASP A 50 -0.91 -1.29 -2.36
N ALA A 51 -2.08 -0.66 -2.48
CA ALA A 51 -3.26 -0.99 -1.68
C ALA A 51 -3.75 -2.42 -1.95
N ALA A 52 -3.79 -2.84 -3.22
CA ALA A 52 -4.18 -4.19 -3.60
C ALA A 52 -3.19 -5.26 -3.10
N ALA A 53 -1.88 -5.00 -3.17
CA ALA A 53 -0.84 -5.87 -2.65
C ALA A 53 -0.96 -6.04 -1.14
N THR A 54 -1.08 -4.93 -0.40
CA THR A 54 -1.27 -4.94 1.06
C THR A 54 -2.49 -5.77 1.45
N ARG A 55 -3.61 -5.56 0.74
CA ARG A 55 -4.84 -6.32 0.97
C ARG A 55 -4.64 -7.81 0.71
N TRP A 56 -4.03 -8.16 -0.42
CA TRP A 56 -3.76 -9.56 -0.77
C TRP A 56 -2.85 -10.25 0.26
N VAL A 57 -1.81 -9.58 0.74
CA VAL A 57 -0.90 -10.11 1.78
C VAL A 57 -1.68 -10.46 3.06
N LEU A 58 -2.62 -9.61 3.47
CA LEU A 58 -3.39 -9.81 4.70
C LEU A 58 -4.50 -10.86 4.55
N GLU A 59 -5.22 -10.84 3.42
CA GLU A 59 -6.42 -11.66 3.21
C GLU A 59 -6.09 -13.05 2.63
N VAL A 60 -5.04 -13.17 1.84
CA VAL A 60 -4.67 -14.41 1.14
C VAL A 60 -3.26 -14.86 1.51
N GLY A 61 -2.25 -14.00 1.35
CA GLY A 61 -0.85 -14.36 1.54
C GLY A 61 -0.56 -14.99 2.91
N LYS A 62 -0.81 -14.25 4.00
CA LYS A 62 -0.57 -14.71 5.37
C LYS A 62 -1.37 -15.96 5.75
N PRO A 63 -2.68 -16.09 5.41
CA PRO A 63 -3.44 -17.28 5.75
C PRO A 63 -3.12 -18.53 4.92
N SER A 64 -2.71 -18.38 3.65
CA SER A 64 -2.67 -19.51 2.71
C SER A 64 -1.29 -19.90 2.19
N LEU A 65 -0.26 -19.07 2.39
CA LEU A 65 1.09 -19.37 1.93
C LEU A 65 1.99 -19.82 3.08
N ASP A 66 2.96 -20.67 2.77
CA ASP A 66 4.06 -20.94 3.68
C ASP A 66 4.94 -19.69 3.86
N GLY A 67 5.67 -19.66 4.97
CA GLY A 67 6.48 -18.50 5.34
C GLY A 67 7.55 -18.13 4.32
N PHE A 68 8.12 -19.10 3.59
CA PHE A 68 9.15 -18.83 2.58
C PHE A 68 8.55 -18.22 1.33
N THR A 69 7.49 -18.82 0.78
CA THR A 69 6.79 -18.27 -0.39
C THR A 69 6.24 -16.87 -0.12
N LEU A 70 5.72 -16.62 1.09
CA LEU A 70 5.28 -15.28 1.47
C LEU A 70 6.46 -14.31 1.59
N ALA A 71 7.58 -14.73 2.19
CA ALA A 71 8.78 -13.91 2.30
C ALA A 71 9.34 -13.52 0.93
N ASP A 72 9.46 -14.47 0.00
CA ASP A 72 9.94 -14.19 -1.37
C ASP A 72 9.08 -13.12 -2.05
N LYS A 73 7.76 -13.19 -1.92
CA LYS A 73 6.85 -12.18 -2.47
C LYS A 73 6.98 -10.80 -1.81
N LEU A 74 7.23 -10.78 -0.50
CA LEU A 74 7.44 -9.51 0.21
C LEU A 74 8.82 -8.91 -0.11
N ILE A 75 9.83 -9.74 -0.35
CA ILE A 75 11.13 -9.30 -0.86
C ILE A 75 10.97 -8.70 -2.25
N ASP A 76 10.28 -9.38 -3.17
CA ASP A 76 9.98 -8.84 -4.50
C ASP A 76 9.29 -7.47 -4.42
N LEU A 77 8.33 -7.30 -3.50
CA LEU A 77 7.68 -6.01 -3.26
C LEU A 77 8.64 -4.95 -2.75
N GLY A 78 9.50 -5.30 -1.79
CA GLY A 78 10.53 -4.41 -1.26
C GLY A 78 11.55 -3.97 -2.32
N GLU A 79 11.96 -4.87 -3.21
CA GLU A 79 12.84 -4.51 -4.33
C GLU A 79 12.20 -3.48 -5.29
N ARG A 80 10.88 -3.55 -5.48
CA ARG A 80 10.15 -2.53 -6.24
C ARG A 80 10.12 -1.19 -5.50
N GLU A 81 10.15 -1.21 -4.17
CA GLU A 81 10.15 0.00 -3.32
C GLU A 81 11.47 0.74 -3.52
N ASP A 82 12.57 0.02 -3.39
CA ASP A 82 13.91 0.55 -3.58
C ASP A 82 14.07 1.11 -5.00
N GLN A 83 13.61 0.39 -6.02
CA GLN A 83 13.61 0.86 -7.41
C GLN A 83 12.82 2.16 -7.61
N LEU A 84 11.67 2.31 -6.94
CA LEU A 84 10.87 3.53 -7.04
C LEU A 84 11.55 4.71 -6.35
N VAL A 85 12.13 4.48 -5.17
CA VAL A 85 12.88 5.49 -4.43
C VAL A 85 14.07 5.99 -5.25
N ASP A 86 14.88 5.07 -5.78
CA ASP A 86 16.05 5.40 -6.61
C ASP A 86 15.63 6.17 -7.87
N LEU A 87 14.56 5.73 -8.53
CA LEU A 87 14.04 6.39 -9.72
C LEU A 87 13.58 7.83 -9.41
N TRP A 88 12.88 8.03 -8.29
CA TRP A 88 12.42 9.35 -7.88
C TRP A 88 13.57 10.28 -7.50
N GLN A 89 14.58 9.77 -6.79
CA GLN A 89 15.78 10.53 -6.45
C GLN A 89 16.58 10.92 -7.70
N GLY A 90 16.78 9.98 -8.63
CA GLY A 90 17.47 10.23 -9.89
C GLY A 90 16.75 11.26 -10.77
N TYR A 91 15.42 11.26 -10.78
CA TYR A 91 14.65 12.32 -11.46
C TYR A 91 14.78 13.67 -10.74
N GLY A 92 14.68 13.69 -9.41
CA GLY A 92 14.82 14.90 -8.60
C GLY A 92 16.20 15.55 -8.68
N SER A 93 17.26 14.77 -8.87
CA SER A 93 18.64 15.25 -9.06
C SER A 93 18.93 15.67 -10.52
N GLY A 94 18.05 15.32 -11.46
CA GLY A 94 18.23 15.53 -12.90
C GLY A 94 19.14 14.50 -13.58
N GLU A 95 19.50 13.42 -12.89
CA GLU A 95 20.24 12.27 -13.46
C GLU A 95 19.37 11.46 -14.44
N VAL A 96 18.06 11.37 -14.16
CA VAL A 96 17.07 10.71 -15.01
C VAL A 96 16.19 11.77 -15.65
N ASP A 97 16.10 11.75 -16.98
CA ASP A 97 15.19 12.65 -17.71
C ASP A 97 13.73 12.21 -17.60
N ALA A 98 12.80 13.08 -18.05
CA ALA A 98 11.37 12.82 -17.91
C ALA A 98 10.88 11.58 -18.69
N ALA A 99 11.47 11.28 -19.85
CA ALA A 99 11.05 10.16 -20.68
C ALA A 99 11.52 8.82 -20.09
N ALA A 100 12.77 8.79 -19.59
CA ALA A 100 13.32 7.66 -18.86
C ALA A 100 12.57 7.44 -17.53
N PHE A 101 12.20 8.53 -16.84
CA PHE A 101 11.39 8.47 -15.64
C PHE A 101 10.03 7.82 -15.91
N GLU A 102 9.28 8.33 -16.89
CA GLU A 102 7.95 7.81 -17.26
C GLU A 102 8.01 6.33 -17.65
N THR A 103 8.97 5.95 -18.49
CA THR A 103 9.14 4.56 -18.94
C THR A 103 9.42 3.62 -17.78
N ARG A 104 10.39 3.96 -16.91
CA ARG A 104 10.75 3.13 -15.75
C ARG A 104 9.64 3.09 -14.71
N LEU A 105 8.95 4.21 -14.50
CA LEU A 105 7.79 4.25 -13.60
C LEU A 105 6.69 3.31 -14.10
N ALA A 106 6.41 3.30 -15.41
CA ALA A 106 5.44 2.39 -16.01
C ALA A 106 5.83 0.92 -15.81
N GLU A 107 7.11 0.57 -15.93
CA GLU A 107 7.61 -0.79 -15.67
C GLU A 107 7.43 -1.21 -14.20
N ILE A 108 7.78 -0.32 -13.26
CA ILE A 108 7.60 -0.56 -11.82
C ILE A 108 6.11 -0.76 -11.51
N VAL A 109 5.25 0.16 -11.98
CA VAL A 109 3.80 0.07 -11.76
C VAL A 109 3.24 -1.21 -12.36
N ALA A 110 3.62 -1.57 -13.59
CA ALA A 110 3.16 -2.79 -14.23
C ALA A 110 3.64 -4.06 -13.50
N ALA A 111 4.82 -4.04 -12.88
CA ALA A 111 5.29 -5.12 -12.03
C ALA A 111 4.48 -5.18 -10.73
N MET A 112 4.22 -4.02 -10.11
CA MET A 112 3.37 -3.88 -8.94
C MET A 112 1.91 -4.24 -9.21
N GLU A 113 1.41 -4.27 -10.44
CA GLU A 113 0.03 -4.67 -10.73
C GLU A 113 -0.15 -6.19 -10.84
N LYS A 114 0.95 -6.97 -10.88
CA LYS A 114 0.91 -8.43 -11.06
C LYS A 114 0.53 -9.20 -9.80
N TRP A 115 -0.07 -8.56 -8.79
CA TRP A 115 -0.50 -9.28 -7.60
C TRP A 115 -1.67 -10.21 -7.94
N PRO A 116 -1.66 -11.43 -7.39
CA PRO A 116 -2.81 -12.31 -7.54
C PRO A 116 -4.06 -11.63 -6.97
N SER A 117 -5.21 -11.84 -7.61
CA SER A 117 -6.47 -11.31 -7.10
C SER A 117 -6.85 -11.98 -5.79
N VAL A 118 -7.56 -11.23 -4.93
CA VAL A 118 -8.26 -11.84 -3.80
C VAL A 118 -9.51 -12.54 -4.34
N PRO A 119 -9.74 -13.84 -4.06
CA PRO A 119 -10.98 -14.52 -4.41
C PRO A 119 -12.19 -13.80 -3.79
N GLU A 120 -13.22 -13.54 -4.59
CA GLU A 120 -14.41 -12.77 -4.18
C GLU A 120 -15.10 -13.34 -2.93
N GLY A 121 -15.06 -14.66 -2.71
CA GLY A 121 -15.64 -15.31 -1.53
C GLY A 121 -14.93 -15.03 -0.19
N LEU A 122 -13.63 -14.69 -0.20
CA LEU A 122 -12.91 -14.33 1.04
C LEU A 122 -13.25 -12.90 1.52
N VAL A 123 -13.72 -12.05 0.61
CA VAL A 123 -14.07 -10.65 0.88
C VAL A 123 -15.30 -10.54 1.78
N GLU A 124 -16.29 -11.39 1.56
CA GLU A 124 -17.50 -11.45 2.40
C GLU A 124 -17.20 -12.01 3.79
N ASP A 125 -16.35 -13.03 3.89
CA ASP A 125 -15.97 -13.65 5.16
C ASP A 125 -15.17 -12.70 6.07
N PHE A 126 -14.24 -11.90 5.52
CA PHE A 126 -13.50 -10.91 6.31
C PHE A 126 -14.37 -9.72 6.74
N SER A 127 -15.25 -9.23 5.85
CA SER A 127 -16.22 -8.19 6.20
C SER A 127 -17.16 -8.66 7.33
N SER A 128 -17.55 -9.94 7.29
CA SER A 128 -18.36 -10.58 8.32
C SER A 128 -17.60 -10.76 9.64
N ARG A 129 -16.33 -11.16 9.59
CA ARG A 129 -15.46 -11.28 10.77
C ARG A 129 -15.17 -9.93 11.42
N LEU A 130 -14.89 -8.90 10.63
CA LEU A 130 -14.68 -7.53 11.13
C LEU A 130 -15.97 -6.95 11.73
N ARG A 131 -17.14 -7.22 11.12
CA ARG A 131 -18.45 -6.86 11.68
C ARG A 131 -18.74 -7.61 13.00
N GLY A 132 -18.30 -8.86 13.11
CA GLY A 132 -18.38 -9.65 14.34
C GLY A 132 -17.47 -9.14 15.45
N VAL A 133 -16.27 -8.66 15.12
CA VAL A 133 -15.31 -8.08 16.09
C VAL A 133 -15.75 -6.68 16.56
N LEU A 134 -16.47 -5.92 15.72
CA LEU A 134 -17.02 -4.60 16.06
C LEU A 134 -18.40 -4.64 16.72
N SER A 135 -19.00 -5.83 16.92
CA SER A 135 -20.19 -5.97 17.74
C SER A 135 -19.76 -6.11 19.20
N PRO A 136 -19.98 -5.10 20.06
CA PRO A 136 -19.86 -5.35 21.49
C PRO A 136 -20.95 -6.38 21.82
N GLY A 137 -20.56 -7.44 22.52
CA GLY A 137 -21.52 -8.38 23.09
C GLY A 137 -22.60 -7.59 23.80
N SER A 138 -23.81 -7.62 23.26
CA SER A 138 -24.99 -7.28 24.05
C SER A 138 -25.16 -8.45 25.01
N ASP A 139 -24.79 -8.18 26.26
CA ASP A 139 -25.06 -9.02 27.42
C ASP A 139 -26.47 -9.63 27.35
N ARG A 140 -26.52 -10.95 27.55
CA ARG A 140 -27.54 -11.61 28.36
C ARG A 140 -26.93 -12.75 29.15
#